data_AF-A0A1S2LIM4-F1
#
_entry.id   AF-A0A1S2LIM4-F1
#
_cell.length_a   1.000
_cell.length_b   1.000
_cell.length_c   1.000
_cell.angle_alpha   90.00
_cell.angle_beta   90.00
_cell.angle_gamma   90.00
#
_symmetry.space_group_name_H-M   'P 1'
#
loop_
_entity.id
_entity.type
_entity.pdbx_description
1 polymer ?
#
loop_
_entity_poly.entity_id
_entity_poly.type
_entity_poly.pdbx_seq_one_letter_code
_entity_poly.pdbx_strand_id
1 'polypeptide(L)'
;MKYLKFIIVGLLIVSLLINVQLLVRISGVEEKVRSVSYSQNELMNRVENQTANLQYLLQDFIKEQSWISAIEMDVKNVAEGKATLDFQWQVKELYNNSDVIFHYKYGEEHHDYKQVQARELGNGLFGVSIPVEINFEPEWYTAISQEPNSNYEEVEVPVEMVIEEQYLKELNKNELSYYVSVSTDDVMKSSEVNARDLGYLGTSYYGYIEVFGYISDEMNEISVMRPPVYTDNKISLNDVFLKKYKNDILVDEEKLTIEHMNTQSLEHTPIVFRSETGRNQIDFTRLVLKVVFSDGEIFEKEVYAK
;
A
#
# COMPACT_ATOMS: atom_id res chain seq x y z
N MET A 1 28.63 65.82 43.39
CA MET A 1 28.19 65.31 42.05
C MET A 1 29.26 64.53 41.28
N LYS A 2 30.55 64.88 41.30
CA LYS A 2 31.60 64.12 40.56
C LYS A 2 31.70 62.66 40.98
N TYR A 3 31.69 62.36 42.29
CA TYR A 3 31.79 61.00 42.82
C TYR A 3 30.59 60.09 42.49
N LEU A 4 29.38 60.65 42.39
CA LEU A 4 28.16 59.91 42.05
C LEU A 4 28.19 59.40 40.60
N LYS A 5 28.78 60.18 39.67
CA LYS A 5 29.00 59.74 38.28
C LYS A 5 29.99 58.58 38.21
N PHE A 6 31.06 58.61 38.99
CA PHE A 6 32.03 57.50 39.03
C PHE A 6 31.42 56.20 39.61
N ILE A 7 30.57 56.30 40.63
CA ILE A 7 29.87 55.14 41.20
C ILE A 7 28.88 54.53 40.19
N ILE A 8 28.11 55.36 39.49
CA ILE A 8 27.16 54.89 38.46
C ILE A 8 27.91 54.20 37.31
N VAL A 9 29.01 54.80 36.83
CA VAL A 9 29.85 54.21 35.78
C VAL A 9 30.45 52.88 36.25
N GLY A 10 30.92 52.79 37.49
CA GLY A 10 31.42 51.55 38.08
C GLY A 10 30.37 50.45 38.13
N LEU A 11 29.15 50.76 38.58
CA LEU A 11 28.03 49.81 38.59
C LEU A 11 27.64 49.33 37.19
N LEU A 12 27.71 50.23 36.19
CA LEU A 12 27.41 49.91 34.80
C LEU A 12 28.44 48.94 34.21
N ILE A 13 29.72 49.15 34.51
CA ILE A 13 30.81 48.24 34.10
C ILE A 13 30.64 46.87 34.75
N VAL A 14 30.30 46.82 36.05
CA VAL A 14 30.05 45.55 36.76
C VAL A 14 28.84 44.83 36.16
N SER A 15 27.74 45.54 35.89
CA SER A 15 26.56 44.96 35.23
C SER A 15 26.88 44.42 33.83
N LEU A 16 27.70 45.13 33.06
CA LEU A 16 28.15 44.69 31.74
C LEU A 16 28.98 43.40 31.84
N LEU A 17 29.94 43.34 32.78
CA LEU A 17 30.77 42.15 32.99
C LEU A 17 29.94 40.93 33.40
N ILE A 18 28.94 41.11 34.26
CA ILE A 18 28.01 40.03 34.65
C ILE A 18 27.24 39.52 33.43
N ASN A 19 26.73 40.42 32.58
CA ASN A 19 26.01 40.02 31.36
C ASN A 19 26.89 39.27 30.36
N VAL A 20 28.13 39.72 30.17
CA VAL A 20 29.11 39.02 29.31
C VAL A 20 29.42 37.63 29.88
N GLN A 21 29.61 37.50 31.19
CA GLN A 21 29.85 36.21 31.82
C GLN A 21 28.65 35.26 31.71
N LEU A 22 27.43 35.79 31.81
CA LEU A 22 26.20 35.02 31.60
C LEU A 22 26.08 34.53 30.17
N LEU A 23 26.38 35.37 29.16
CA LEU A 23 26.37 34.97 27.76
C LEU A 23 27.36 33.84 27.47
N VAL A 24 28.59 33.94 27.97
CA VAL A 24 29.60 32.88 27.80
C VAL A 24 29.16 31.56 28.45
N ARG A 25 28.52 31.62 29.62
CA ARG A 25 27.98 30.42 30.29
C ARG A 25 26.81 29.81 29.54
N ILE A 26 25.92 30.63 28.97
CA ILE A 26 24.78 30.15 28.16
C ILE A 26 25.30 29.43 26.91
N SER A 27 26.28 29.99 26.20
CA SER A 27 26.90 29.31 25.05
C SER A 27 27.52 27.96 25.43
N GLY A 28 28.20 27.89 26.59
CA GLY A 28 28.76 26.63 27.09
C GLY A 28 27.70 25.61 27.56
N VAL A 29 26.52 26.05 27.97
CA VAL A 29 25.38 25.17 28.27
C VAL A 29 24.73 24.67 26.98
N GLU A 30 24.56 25.53 25.99
CA GLU A 30 24.01 25.16 24.68
C GLU A 30 24.85 24.08 23.99
N GLU A 31 26.18 24.22 24.03
CA GLU A 31 27.09 23.22 23.47
C GLU A 31 26.99 21.86 24.20
N LYS A 32 26.83 21.87 25.53
CA LYS A 32 26.60 20.65 26.33
C LYS A 32 25.23 20.03 26.06
N VAL A 33 24.19 20.85 25.86
CA VAL A 33 22.85 20.34 25.51
C VAL A 33 22.86 19.73 24.12
N ARG A 34 23.56 20.34 23.15
CA ARG A 34 23.75 19.77 21.82
C ARG A 34 24.49 18.44 21.87
N SER A 35 25.60 18.34 22.62
CA SER A 35 26.35 17.08 22.72
C SER A 35 25.55 15.96 23.42
N VAL A 36 24.79 16.28 24.47
CA VAL A 36 23.87 15.34 25.11
C VAL A 36 22.77 14.88 24.15
N SER A 37 22.20 15.80 23.37
CA SER A 37 21.20 15.49 22.34
C SER A 37 21.76 14.53 21.26
N TYR A 38 22.99 14.78 20.78
CA TYR A 38 23.66 13.87 19.85
C TYR A 38 23.90 12.48 20.46
N SER A 39 24.36 12.40 21.71
CA SER A 39 24.54 11.10 22.39
C SER A 39 23.23 10.37 22.64
N GLN A 40 22.13 11.08 22.92
CA GLN A 40 20.80 10.48 23.06
C GLN A 40 20.31 9.89 21.73
N ASN A 41 20.47 10.62 20.62
CA ASN A 41 20.12 10.11 19.30
C ASN A 41 20.95 8.89 18.91
N GLU A 42 22.26 8.88 19.21
CA GLU A 42 23.11 7.72 18.95
C GLU A 42 22.72 6.50 19.80
N LEU A 43 22.38 6.71 21.08
CA LEU A 43 21.85 5.67 21.97
C LEU A 43 20.51 5.12 21.46
N MET A 44 19.60 6.00 21.03
CA MET A 44 18.30 5.59 20.49
C MET A 44 18.49 4.72 19.24
N ASN A 45 19.32 5.15 18.29
CA ASN A 45 19.64 4.38 17.08
C ASN A 45 20.29 3.01 17.42
N ARG A 46 21.14 2.95 18.46
CA ARG A 46 21.75 1.67 18.90
C ARG A 46 20.71 0.74 19.54
N VAL A 47 19.79 1.27 20.35
CA VAL A 47 18.71 0.50 20.98
C VAL A 47 17.74 -0.02 19.92
N GLU A 48 17.38 0.80 18.92
CA GLU A 48 16.55 0.38 17.79
C GLU A 48 17.20 -0.77 17.02
N ASN A 49 18.49 -0.64 16.67
CA ASN A 49 19.23 -1.70 15.99
C ASN A 49 19.34 -2.99 16.82
N GLN A 50 19.56 -2.88 18.14
CA GLN A 50 19.59 -4.05 19.02
C GLN A 50 18.22 -4.71 19.15
N THR A 51 17.16 -3.92 19.17
CA THR A 51 15.77 -4.42 19.23
C THR A 51 15.41 -5.17 17.96
N ALA A 52 15.75 -4.62 16.79
CA ALA A 52 15.56 -5.28 15.50
C ALA A 52 16.32 -6.63 15.45
N ASN A 53 17.57 -6.66 15.92
CA ASN A 53 18.35 -7.89 16.00
C ASN A 53 17.74 -8.93 16.97
N LEU A 54 17.24 -8.50 18.13
CA LEU A 54 16.55 -9.39 19.08
C LEU A 54 15.28 -9.97 18.48
N GLN A 55 14.47 -9.16 17.79
CA GLN A 55 13.28 -9.64 17.10
C GLN A 55 13.62 -10.69 16.04
N TYR A 56 14.68 -10.47 15.27
CA TYR A 56 15.18 -11.44 14.29
C TYR A 56 15.60 -12.77 14.96
N LEU A 57 16.40 -12.72 16.02
CA LEU A 57 16.83 -13.92 16.76
C LEU A 57 15.65 -14.67 17.38
N LEU A 58 14.65 -13.95 17.88
CA LEU A 58 13.45 -14.53 18.47
C LEU A 58 12.59 -15.21 17.39
N GLN A 59 12.45 -14.60 16.21
CA GLN A 59 11.79 -15.24 15.07
C GLN A 59 12.51 -16.50 14.60
N ASP A 60 13.84 -16.46 14.51
CA ASP A 60 14.63 -17.64 14.12
C ASP A 60 14.50 -18.76 15.16
N PHE A 61 14.52 -18.42 16.45
CA PHE A 61 14.27 -19.39 17.52
C PHE A 61 12.86 -20.02 17.43
N ILE A 62 11.82 -19.22 17.16
CA ILE A 62 10.46 -19.73 16.95
C ILE A 62 10.42 -20.68 15.75
N LYS A 63 11.07 -20.33 14.62
CA LYS A 63 11.13 -21.18 13.42
C LYS A 63 11.86 -22.50 13.68
N GLU A 64 12.94 -22.48 14.45
CA GLU A 64 13.69 -23.69 14.81
C GLU A 64 12.84 -24.64 15.66
N GLN A 65 12.13 -24.10 16.66
CA GLN A 65 11.24 -24.86 17.56
C GLN A 65 9.91 -25.28 16.90
N SER A 66 9.56 -24.70 15.75
CA SER A 66 8.34 -25.06 15.02
C SER A 66 8.39 -26.51 14.54
N TRP A 67 7.29 -27.25 14.78
CA TRP A 67 7.10 -28.63 14.35
C TRP A 67 6.87 -28.77 12.82
N ILE A 68 6.58 -27.65 12.15
CA ILE A 68 6.35 -27.53 10.71
C ILE A 68 7.28 -26.45 10.11
N SER A 69 7.73 -26.63 8.87
CA SER A 69 8.45 -25.60 8.13
C SER A 69 7.54 -24.42 7.78
N ALA A 70 8.12 -23.35 7.24
CA ALA A 70 7.32 -22.36 6.53
C ALA A 70 6.54 -23.04 5.40
N ILE A 71 5.32 -22.58 5.17
CA ILE A 71 4.49 -23.03 4.05
C ILE A 71 4.85 -22.15 2.87
N GLU A 72 5.47 -22.76 1.87
CA GLU A 72 5.82 -22.11 0.60
C GLU A 72 4.62 -22.16 -0.34
N MET A 73 4.38 -21.06 -1.05
CA MET A 73 3.31 -20.91 -2.02
C MET A 73 3.92 -20.54 -3.38
N ASP A 74 3.55 -21.28 -4.41
CA ASP A 74 3.89 -21.01 -5.80
C ASP A 74 2.62 -20.85 -6.63
N VAL A 75 2.64 -19.95 -7.61
CA VAL A 75 1.47 -19.63 -8.44
C VAL A 75 1.71 -20.13 -9.86
N LYS A 76 0.83 -21.01 -10.34
CA LYS A 76 0.92 -21.62 -11.66
C LYS A 76 -0.35 -21.41 -12.47
N ASN A 77 -0.19 -21.48 -13.80
CA ASN A 77 -1.29 -21.44 -14.76
C ASN A 77 -2.22 -20.23 -14.56
N VAL A 78 -1.64 -19.04 -14.43
CA VAL A 78 -2.39 -17.78 -14.33
C VAL A 78 -2.94 -17.44 -15.72
N ALA A 79 -4.23 -17.71 -15.93
CA ALA A 79 -4.92 -17.38 -17.18
C ALA A 79 -6.42 -17.17 -16.91
N GLU A 80 -7.01 -16.17 -17.55
CA GLU A 80 -8.47 -15.96 -17.61
C GLU A 80 -9.15 -15.97 -16.22
N GLY A 81 -8.59 -15.24 -15.24
CA GLY A 81 -9.14 -15.17 -13.88
C GLY A 81 -8.98 -16.44 -13.05
N LYS A 82 -8.20 -17.41 -13.52
CA LYS A 82 -7.93 -18.66 -12.80
C LYS A 82 -6.44 -18.80 -12.52
N ALA A 83 -6.13 -19.25 -11.31
CA ALA A 83 -4.79 -19.60 -10.91
C ALA A 83 -4.79 -20.92 -10.14
N THR A 84 -3.68 -21.66 -10.24
CA THR A 84 -3.41 -22.81 -9.39
C THR A 84 -2.38 -22.40 -8.37
N LEU A 85 -2.72 -22.50 -7.09
CA LEU A 85 -1.80 -22.24 -5.99
C LEU A 85 -1.26 -23.57 -5.47
N ASP A 86 0.04 -23.75 -5.60
CA ASP A 86 0.76 -24.91 -5.09
C ASP A 86 1.37 -24.55 -3.73
N PHE A 87 1.01 -25.32 -2.71
CA PHE A 87 1.55 -25.17 -1.36
C PHE A 87 2.46 -26.34 -1.04
N GLN A 88 3.60 -26.06 -0.40
CA GLN A 88 4.53 -27.08 0.07
C GLN A 88 5.03 -26.75 1.47
N TRP A 89 5.14 -27.79 2.31
CA TRP A 89 5.69 -27.66 3.66
C TRP A 89 6.23 -29.00 4.15
N GLN A 90 7.13 -28.96 5.12
CA GLN A 90 7.71 -30.13 5.77
C GLN A 90 7.24 -30.23 7.22
N VAL A 91 6.73 -31.39 7.61
CA VAL A 91 6.41 -31.74 8.99
C VAL A 91 7.61 -32.45 9.61
N LYS A 92 8.24 -31.84 10.62
CA LYS A 92 9.48 -32.36 11.25
C LYS A 92 9.19 -33.54 12.18
N GLU A 93 8.05 -33.51 12.86
CA GLU A 93 7.64 -34.51 13.84
C GLU A 93 6.34 -35.18 13.38
N LEU A 94 6.46 -36.21 12.54
CA LEU A 94 5.31 -36.96 12.04
C LEU A 94 5.21 -38.31 12.73
N TYR A 95 4.06 -38.59 13.36
CA TYR A 95 3.77 -39.93 13.88
C TYR A 95 3.23 -40.82 12.74
N ASN A 96 3.41 -42.13 12.87
CA ASN A 96 2.82 -43.09 11.93
C ASN A 96 1.28 -42.93 11.92
N ASN A 97 0.67 -42.96 10.72
CA ASN A 97 -0.77 -42.76 10.51
C ASN A 97 -1.31 -41.37 10.87
N SER A 98 -0.49 -40.31 10.73
CA SER A 98 -0.99 -38.94 10.90
C SER A 98 -1.77 -38.48 9.67
N ASP A 99 -2.95 -37.90 9.87
CA ASP A 99 -3.70 -37.21 8.83
C ASP A 99 -3.25 -35.75 8.74
N VAL A 100 -2.78 -35.34 7.57
CA VAL A 100 -2.32 -33.96 7.29
C VAL A 100 -3.34 -33.27 6.39
N ILE A 101 -4.00 -32.25 6.92
CA ILE A 101 -5.07 -31.52 6.24
C ILE A 101 -4.64 -30.06 6.08
N PHE A 102 -4.78 -29.56 4.85
CA PHE A 102 -4.61 -28.15 4.53
C PHE A 102 -5.97 -27.45 4.59
N HIS A 103 -6.02 -26.33 5.30
CA HIS A 103 -7.20 -25.51 5.48
C HIS A 103 -6.98 -24.18 4.78
N TYR A 104 -7.92 -23.74 3.96
CA TYR A 104 -7.84 -22.43 3.30
C TYR A 104 -9.19 -21.73 3.18
N LYS A 105 -9.16 -20.40 3.16
CA LYS A 105 -10.29 -19.54 2.82
C LYS A 105 -9.79 -18.42 1.91
N TYR A 106 -10.62 -18.00 0.96
CA TYR A 106 -10.30 -16.95 0.00
C TYR A 106 -11.45 -15.95 -0.07
N GLY A 107 -11.12 -14.67 0.05
CA GLY A 107 -12.08 -13.56 0.03
C GLY A 107 -13.01 -13.51 1.24
N GLU A 108 -13.89 -12.50 1.27
CA GLU A 108 -14.80 -12.25 2.39
C GLU A 108 -16.03 -13.18 2.42
N GLU A 109 -16.42 -13.76 1.27
CA GLU A 109 -17.64 -14.57 1.12
C GLU A 109 -17.56 -15.95 1.80
N HIS A 110 -16.35 -16.42 2.12
CA HIS A 110 -16.14 -17.72 2.73
C HIS A 110 -15.84 -17.59 4.23
N HIS A 111 -16.89 -17.71 5.05
CA HIS A 111 -16.74 -17.71 6.51
C HIS A 111 -16.03 -18.96 7.05
N ASP A 112 -16.12 -20.09 6.33
CA ASP A 112 -15.55 -21.36 6.75
C ASP A 112 -14.32 -21.75 5.91
N TYR A 113 -13.32 -22.34 6.57
CA TYR A 113 -12.16 -22.93 5.90
C TYR A 113 -12.54 -24.19 5.12
N LYS A 114 -12.17 -24.22 3.84
CA LYS A 114 -12.20 -25.42 3.01
C LYS A 114 -11.03 -26.32 3.37
N GLN A 115 -11.27 -27.63 3.37
CA GLN A 115 -10.29 -28.64 3.76
C GLN A 115 -9.85 -29.45 2.55
N VAL A 116 -8.55 -29.66 2.43
CA VAL A 116 -7.96 -30.48 1.37
C VAL A 116 -6.94 -31.42 2.00
N GLN A 117 -7.08 -32.72 1.71
CA GLN A 117 -6.10 -33.70 2.15
C GLN A 117 -4.74 -33.43 1.48
N ALA A 118 -3.70 -33.28 2.29
CA ALA A 118 -2.36 -33.06 1.77
C ALA A 118 -1.78 -34.36 1.21
N ARG A 119 -1.03 -34.24 0.12
CA ARG A 119 -0.32 -35.38 -0.48
C ARG A 119 1.10 -35.43 0.05
N GLU A 120 1.51 -36.58 0.55
CA GLU A 120 2.91 -36.81 0.91
C GLU A 120 3.77 -36.93 -0.36
N LEU A 121 4.81 -36.09 -0.42
CA LEU A 121 5.81 -36.05 -1.49
C LEU A 121 7.11 -36.78 -1.08
N GLY A 122 7.25 -37.10 0.21
CA GLY A 122 8.32 -37.92 0.79
C GLY A 122 9.10 -37.21 1.91
N ASN A 123 9.69 -37.97 2.83
CA ASN A 123 10.48 -37.44 3.96
C ASN A 123 9.76 -36.37 4.80
N GLY A 124 8.46 -36.54 5.02
CA GLY A 124 7.62 -35.58 5.73
C GLY A 124 7.33 -34.29 4.96
N LEU A 125 7.70 -34.21 3.67
CA LEU A 125 7.27 -33.15 2.76
C LEU A 125 5.85 -33.43 2.28
N PHE A 126 4.99 -32.43 2.41
CA PHE A 126 3.60 -32.47 1.96
C PHE A 126 3.35 -31.34 0.99
N GLY A 127 2.37 -31.53 0.11
CA GLY A 127 1.88 -30.46 -0.73
C GLY A 127 0.43 -30.62 -1.13
N VAL A 128 -0.15 -29.50 -1.55
CA VAL A 128 -1.50 -29.42 -2.10
C VAL A 128 -1.53 -28.39 -3.23
N SER A 129 -2.39 -28.65 -4.22
CA SER A 129 -2.68 -27.70 -5.28
C SER A 129 -4.15 -27.32 -5.18
N ILE A 130 -4.45 -26.03 -5.01
CA ILE A 130 -5.82 -25.53 -5.00
C ILE A 130 -6.08 -24.64 -6.21
N PRO A 131 -7.17 -24.87 -6.95
CA PRO A 131 -7.62 -23.90 -7.94
C PRO A 131 -8.30 -22.74 -7.21
N VAL A 132 -7.94 -21.52 -7.59
CA VAL A 132 -8.60 -20.30 -7.14
C VAL A 132 -9.08 -19.52 -8.34
N GLU A 133 -10.28 -18.97 -8.21
CA GLU A 133 -10.84 -18.01 -9.18
C GLU A 133 -10.60 -16.63 -8.59
N ILE A 134 -9.78 -15.85 -9.27
CA ILE A 134 -9.35 -14.52 -8.85
C ILE A 134 -10.00 -13.54 -9.80
N ASN A 135 -10.72 -12.58 -9.25
CA ASN A 135 -11.19 -11.45 -10.03
C ASN A 135 -10.01 -10.54 -10.33
N PHE A 136 -9.38 -10.72 -11.50
CA PHE A 136 -8.28 -9.86 -11.93
C PHE A 136 -8.83 -8.48 -12.24
N GLU A 137 -8.37 -7.48 -11.50
CA GLU A 137 -8.67 -6.07 -11.71
C GLU A 137 -7.35 -5.31 -11.83
N PRO A 138 -7.31 -4.20 -12.59
CA PRO A 138 -6.18 -3.29 -12.54
C PRO A 138 -6.10 -2.60 -11.18
N GLU A 139 -4.88 -2.28 -10.76
CA GLU A 139 -4.67 -1.49 -9.55
C GLU A 139 -4.84 0.00 -9.85
N TRP A 140 -5.60 0.72 -9.03
CA TRP A 140 -5.93 2.13 -9.28
C TRP A 140 -5.19 3.05 -8.32
N TYR A 141 -4.46 4.02 -8.88
CA TYR A 141 -3.85 5.11 -8.14
C TYR A 141 -4.53 6.41 -8.53
N THR A 142 -5.31 7.00 -7.63
CA THR A 142 -6.10 8.19 -7.94
C THR A 142 -5.62 9.38 -7.12
N ALA A 143 -5.26 10.46 -7.80
CA ALA A 143 -4.87 11.73 -7.22
C ALA A 143 -5.68 12.85 -7.87
N ILE A 144 -6.78 13.25 -7.22
CA ILE A 144 -7.61 14.38 -7.63
C ILE A 144 -7.35 15.56 -6.71
N SER A 145 -7.02 16.70 -7.29
CA SER A 145 -6.88 17.98 -6.60
C SER A 145 -8.10 18.85 -6.89
N GLN A 146 -8.57 19.58 -5.88
CA GLN A 146 -9.71 20.49 -5.99
C GLN A 146 -9.29 21.89 -5.55
N GLU A 147 -9.73 22.92 -6.27
CA GLU A 147 -9.52 24.31 -5.81
C GLU A 147 -10.33 24.54 -4.52
N PRO A 148 -9.71 25.04 -3.44
CA PRO A 148 -10.41 25.27 -2.18
C PRO A 148 -11.50 26.31 -2.39
N ASN A 149 -12.74 25.90 -2.14
CA ASN A 149 -13.88 26.78 -2.26
C ASN A 149 -13.77 27.88 -1.18
N SER A 150 -13.64 29.14 -1.59
CA SER A 150 -13.28 30.30 -0.76
C SER A 150 -14.25 30.67 0.39
N ASN A 151 -15.23 29.82 0.73
CA ASN A 151 -16.29 30.12 1.69
C ASN A 151 -16.59 29.02 2.73
N TYR A 152 -15.76 27.98 2.86
CA TYR A 152 -15.90 27.02 3.96
C TYR A 152 -14.64 27.03 4.84
N GLU A 153 -14.86 27.13 6.15
CA GLU A 153 -13.81 26.95 7.17
C GLU A 153 -13.03 25.67 6.86
N GLU A 154 -11.70 25.79 6.82
CA GLU A 154 -10.74 24.70 6.62
C GLU A 154 -11.05 23.54 7.59
N VAL A 155 -11.82 22.57 7.09
CA VAL A 155 -11.59 21.19 7.48
C VAL A 155 -10.73 20.62 6.36
N GLU A 156 -9.43 20.82 6.48
CA GLU A 156 -8.44 19.98 5.80
C GLU A 156 -8.72 18.54 6.28
N VAL A 157 -9.61 17.82 5.60
CA VAL A 157 -9.50 16.36 5.56
C VAL A 157 -8.40 16.12 4.54
N PRO A 158 -7.15 15.81 4.94
CA PRO A 158 -6.10 15.48 4.00
C PRO A 158 -6.63 14.36 3.10
N VAL A 159 -6.51 14.56 1.79
CA VAL A 159 -6.85 13.61 0.71
C VAL A 159 -6.31 12.20 1.00
N GLU A 160 -5.25 12.11 1.81
CA GLU A 160 -4.66 10.88 2.36
C GLU A 160 -5.64 10.00 3.15
N MET A 161 -6.56 10.56 3.96
CA MET A 161 -7.43 9.75 4.85
C MET A 161 -8.58 9.03 4.14
N VAL A 162 -9.07 9.55 3.00
CA VAL A 162 -10.17 8.90 2.24
C VAL A 162 -9.65 7.72 1.40
N ILE A 163 -8.41 7.83 0.92
CA ILE A 163 -7.73 6.75 0.18
C ILE A 163 -7.45 5.57 1.13
N GLU A 164 -7.05 5.84 2.37
CA GLU A 164 -6.68 4.79 3.33
C GLU A 164 -7.87 3.92 3.76
N GLU A 165 -9.06 4.48 4.03
CA GLU A 165 -10.25 3.69 4.40
C GLU A 165 -10.81 2.84 3.25
N GLN A 166 -10.74 3.31 2.00
CA GLN A 166 -11.13 2.52 0.83
C GLN A 166 -10.10 1.43 0.52
N TYR A 167 -8.81 1.76 0.63
CA TYR A 167 -7.71 0.79 0.49
C TYR A 167 -7.82 -0.35 1.49
N LEU A 168 -8.12 -0.06 2.77
CA LEU A 168 -8.33 -1.07 3.81
C LEU A 168 -9.55 -1.98 3.56
N LYS A 169 -10.60 -1.48 2.91
CA LYS A 169 -11.77 -2.30 2.52
C LYS A 169 -11.52 -3.15 1.28
N GLU A 170 -10.62 -2.74 0.39
CA GLU A 170 -10.29 -3.50 -0.83
C GLU A 170 -9.24 -4.58 -0.58
N LEU A 171 -8.33 -4.38 0.39
CA LEU A 171 -7.29 -5.35 0.77
C LEU A 171 -7.82 -6.75 1.13
N ASN A 172 -9.00 -6.85 1.73
CA ASN A 172 -9.53 -8.13 2.19
C ASN A 172 -10.19 -8.97 1.08
N LYS A 173 -10.55 -8.37 -0.06
CA LYS A 173 -11.29 -9.09 -1.13
C LYS A 173 -10.47 -10.20 -1.76
N ASN A 174 -9.15 -10.02 -1.83
CA ASN A 174 -8.22 -10.96 -2.44
C ASN A 174 -7.32 -11.66 -1.42
N GLU A 175 -7.64 -11.58 -0.13
CA GLU A 175 -6.87 -12.27 0.90
C GLU A 175 -7.15 -13.78 0.86
N LEU A 176 -6.08 -14.56 0.78
CA LEU A 176 -6.07 -15.98 1.04
C LEU A 176 -5.52 -16.22 2.44
N SER A 177 -6.33 -16.77 3.35
CA SER A 177 -5.84 -17.26 4.64
C SER A 177 -5.76 -18.78 4.65
N TYR A 178 -4.70 -19.34 5.23
CA TYR A 178 -4.45 -20.78 5.24
C TYR A 178 -3.65 -21.26 6.44
N TYR A 179 -3.85 -22.53 6.82
CA TYR A 179 -3.06 -23.22 7.84
C TYR A 179 -3.07 -24.74 7.62
N VAL A 180 -2.18 -25.44 8.30
CA VAL A 180 -2.07 -26.90 8.24
C VAL A 180 -2.43 -27.48 9.60
N SER A 181 -3.24 -28.54 9.61
CA SER A 181 -3.45 -29.36 10.80
C SER A 181 -2.90 -30.76 10.59
N VAL A 182 -2.27 -31.30 11.63
CA VAL A 182 -1.87 -32.70 11.70
C VAL A 182 -2.61 -33.34 12.87
N SER A 183 -3.37 -34.39 12.58
CA SER A 183 -4.11 -35.17 13.58
C SER A 183 -3.64 -36.61 13.63
N THR A 184 -3.49 -37.12 14.83
CA THR A 184 -3.37 -38.54 15.17
C THR A 184 -4.52 -38.94 16.09
N ASP A 185 -4.65 -40.23 16.39
CA ASP A 185 -5.70 -40.75 17.28
C ASP A 185 -5.81 -40.01 18.63
N ASP A 186 -4.69 -39.48 19.14
CA ASP A 186 -4.61 -38.86 20.48
C ASP A 186 -4.29 -37.36 20.48
N VAL A 187 -3.78 -36.78 19.37
CA VAL A 187 -3.26 -35.40 19.36
C VAL A 187 -3.61 -34.69 18.05
N MET A 188 -4.06 -33.44 18.14
CA MET A 188 -4.21 -32.53 17.01
C MET A 188 -3.29 -31.32 17.20
N LYS A 189 -2.42 -31.07 16.21
CA LYS A 189 -1.59 -29.86 16.13
C LYS A 189 -2.03 -29.03 14.94
N SER A 190 -2.05 -27.71 15.08
CA SER A 190 -2.31 -26.78 13.97
C SER A 190 -1.18 -25.76 13.87
N SER A 191 -0.84 -25.37 12.65
CA SER A 191 0.09 -24.27 12.40
C SER A 191 -0.60 -22.94 12.70
N GLU A 192 0.19 -21.87 12.72
CA GLU A 192 -0.36 -20.53 12.67
C GLU A 192 -1.14 -20.30 11.36
N VAL A 193 -2.13 -19.43 11.42
CA VAL A 193 -2.87 -18.96 10.25
C VAL A 193 -1.99 -17.95 9.53
N ASN A 194 -1.68 -18.26 8.28
CA ASN A 194 -0.99 -17.36 7.37
C ASN A 194 -2.04 -16.65 6.52
N ALA A 195 -1.72 -15.43 6.09
CA ALA A 195 -2.52 -14.67 5.14
C ALA A 195 -1.62 -14.15 4.01
N ARG A 196 -2.13 -14.19 2.78
CA ARG A 196 -1.46 -13.67 1.59
C ARG A 196 -2.49 -12.91 0.76
N ASP A 197 -2.16 -11.68 0.41
CA ASP A 197 -2.92 -10.94 -0.59
C ASP A 197 -2.58 -11.48 -1.99
N LEU A 198 -3.61 -11.87 -2.75
CA LEU A 198 -3.50 -12.32 -4.14
C LEU A 198 -3.84 -11.21 -5.15
N GLY A 199 -4.16 -10.00 -4.69
CA GLY A 199 -4.50 -8.85 -5.53
C GLY A 199 -3.38 -8.50 -6.52
N TYR A 200 -2.12 -8.72 -6.15
CA TYR A 200 -0.96 -8.51 -7.03
C TYR A 200 -1.02 -9.33 -8.33
N LEU A 201 -1.78 -10.43 -8.37
CA LEU A 201 -1.96 -11.23 -9.58
C LEU A 201 -2.82 -10.47 -10.61
N GLY A 202 -3.81 -9.69 -10.15
CA GLY A 202 -4.57 -8.76 -10.98
C GLY A 202 -3.69 -7.64 -11.54
N THR A 203 -2.89 -7.00 -10.67
CA THR A 203 -1.89 -6.00 -11.09
C THR A 203 -0.88 -6.56 -12.09
N SER A 204 -0.45 -7.81 -11.93
CA SER A 204 0.47 -8.47 -12.87
C SER A 204 -0.19 -8.75 -14.23
N TYR A 205 -1.53 -8.87 -14.28
CA TYR A 205 -2.27 -9.16 -15.48
C TYR A 205 -2.65 -7.87 -16.25
N TYR A 206 -3.26 -6.90 -15.57
CA TYR A 206 -3.75 -5.66 -16.18
C TYR A 206 -2.80 -4.45 -16.01
N GLY A 207 -1.84 -4.53 -15.09
CA GLY A 207 -1.02 -3.40 -14.67
C GLY A 207 -1.73 -2.51 -13.65
N TYR A 208 -1.17 -1.33 -13.46
CA TYR A 208 -1.77 -0.26 -12.68
C TYR A 208 -2.22 0.89 -13.58
N ILE A 209 -3.22 1.62 -13.13
CA ILE A 209 -3.82 2.77 -13.78
C ILE A 209 -3.65 3.95 -12.83
N GLU A 210 -2.95 4.96 -13.31
CA GLU A 210 -2.79 6.22 -12.58
C GLU A 210 -3.77 7.25 -13.11
N VAL A 211 -4.51 7.88 -12.21
CA VAL A 211 -5.52 8.88 -12.51
C VAL A 211 -5.09 10.15 -11.82
N PHE A 212 -4.82 11.18 -12.61
CA PHE A 212 -4.53 12.51 -12.13
C PHE A 212 -5.65 13.43 -12.58
N GLY A 213 -6.14 14.27 -11.68
CA GLY A 213 -7.16 15.23 -12.03
C GLY A 213 -7.07 16.52 -11.26
N TYR A 214 -7.54 17.58 -11.91
CA TYR A 214 -7.75 18.88 -11.31
C TYR A 214 -9.19 19.29 -11.57
N ILE A 215 -9.94 19.52 -10.49
CA ILE A 215 -11.34 19.91 -10.50
C ILE A 215 -11.45 21.31 -9.92
N SER A 216 -11.92 22.25 -10.73
CA SER A 216 -12.33 23.59 -10.30
C SER A 216 -13.67 23.97 -10.90
N ASP A 217 -14.23 25.10 -10.48
CA ASP A 217 -15.47 25.63 -11.04
C ASP A 217 -15.32 25.99 -12.54
N GLU A 218 -14.09 26.26 -12.99
CA GLU A 218 -13.79 26.69 -14.36
C GLU A 218 -13.25 25.56 -15.24
N MET A 219 -12.52 24.60 -14.68
CA MET A 219 -11.83 23.56 -15.44
C MET A 219 -11.88 22.21 -14.74
N ASN A 220 -12.24 21.18 -15.51
CA ASN A 220 -12.09 19.79 -15.13
C ASN A 220 -11.12 19.14 -16.10
N GLU A 221 -9.91 18.87 -15.65
CA GLU A 221 -8.92 18.11 -16.43
C GLU A 221 -8.69 16.77 -15.74
N ILE A 222 -8.90 15.68 -16.48
CA ILE A 222 -8.54 14.34 -16.05
C ILE A 222 -7.57 13.74 -17.04
N SER A 223 -6.47 13.22 -16.51
CA SER A 223 -5.46 12.48 -17.22
C SER A 223 -5.38 11.07 -16.62
N VAL A 224 -5.46 10.07 -17.49
CA VAL A 224 -5.30 8.67 -17.13
C VAL A 224 -4.03 8.15 -17.77
N MET A 225 -3.09 7.69 -16.97
CA MET A 225 -1.83 7.14 -17.42
C MET A 225 -1.78 5.65 -17.12
N ARG A 226 -1.33 4.89 -18.12
CA ARG A 226 -0.90 3.50 -17.92
C ARG A 226 0.60 3.41 -18.20
N PRO A 227 1.41 3.18 -17.16
CA PRO A 227 2.84 2.96 -17.35
C PRO A 227 3.15 1.66 -18.10
N PRO A 228 4.34 1.55 -18.72
CA PRO A 228 4.72 0.34 -19.43
C PRO A 228 4.73 -0.84 -18.47
N VAL A 229 4.00 -1.90 -18.84
CA VAL A 229 3.96 -3.14 -18.06
C VAL A 229 5.08 -4.05 -18.57
N TYR A 230 6.05 -4.36 -17.71
CA TYR A 230 7.17 -5.26 -18.02
C TYR A 230 6.78 -6.74 -17.84
N THR A 231 5.63 -7.13 -18.37
CA THR A 231 5.14 -8.52 -18.30
C THR A 231 4.95 -9.07 -19.70
N ASP A 232 5.12 -10.38 -19.87
CA ASP A 232 4.87 -11.06 -21.15
C ASP A 232 3.40 -11.02 -21.61
N ASN A 233 2.48 -10.51 -20.77
CA ASN A 233 1.07 -10.35 -21.10
C ASN A 233 0.87 -9.21 -22.10
N LYS A 234 0.25 -9.53 -23.24
CA LYS A 234 -0.01 -8.60 -24.36
C LYS A 234 -1.25 -7.72 -24.16
N ILE A 235 -1.77 -7.60 -22.94
CA ILE A 235 -3.02 -6.90 -22.67
C ILE A 235 -2.77 -5.40 -22.64
N SER A 236 -3.30 -4.67 -23.61
CA SER A 236 -3.17 -3.21 -23.72
C SER A 236 -4.46 -2.49 -23.28
N LEU A 237 -4.32 -1.25 -22.83
CA LEU A 237 -5.45 -0.38 -22.50
C LEU A 237 -5.86 0.33 -23.78
N ASN A 238 -7.07 0.06 -24.27
CA ASN A 238 -7.51 0.52 -25.57
C ASN A 238 -8.24 1.86 -25.47
N ASP A 239 -9.24 1.93 -24.60
CA ASP A 239 -10.12 3.08 -24.48
C ASP A 239 -10.32 3.46 -23.02
N VAL A 240 -10.47 4.77 -22.78
CA VAL A 240 -10.81 5.33 -21.48
C VAL A 240 -11.97 6.31 -21.65
N PHE A 241 -12.96 6.20 -20.79
CA PHE A 241 -14.13 7.04 -20.77
C PHE A 241 -14.29 7.67 -19.39
N LEU A 242 -14.68 8.94 -19.37
CA LEU A 242 -15.05 9.68 -18.17
C LEU A 242 -16.56 9.83 -18.13
N LYS A 243 -17.20 9.19 -17.16
CA LYS A 243 -18.64 9.32 -16.90
C LYS A 243 -18.88 10.36 -15.82
N LYS A 244 -19.78 11.31 -16.10
CA LYS A 244 -20.18 12.37 -15.17
C LYS A 244 -21.61 12.09 -14.70
N TYR A 245 -21.81 12.04 -13.39
CA TYR A 245 -23.11 11.80 -12.76
C TYR A 245 -23.56 13.01 -11.96
N LYS A 246 -24.88 13.28 -11.98
CA LYS A 246 -25.54 14.26 -11.12
C LYS A 246 -26.70 13.59 -10.40
N ASN A 247 -26.63 13.51 -9.07
CA ASN A 247 -27.61 12.81 -8.24
C ASN A 247 -27.87 11.37 -8.76
N ASP A 248 -26.79 10.61 -8.96
CA ASP A 248 -26.80 9.23 -9.50
C ASP A 248 -27.29 9.05 -10.95
N ILE A 249 -27.65 10.12 -11.66
CA ILE A 249 -28.04 10.07 -13.07
C ILE A 249 -26.82 10.39 -13.93
N LEU A 250 -26.51 9.52 -14.91
CA LEU A 250 -25.47 9.78 -15.91
C LEU A 250 -25.89 10.98 -16.76
N VAL A 251 -25.12 12.07 -16.70
CA VAL A 251 -25.40 13.31 -17.46
C VAL A 251 -24.47 13.48 -18.66
N ASP A 252 -23.29 12.84 -18.64
CA ASP A 252 -22.32 12.90 -19.73
C ASP A 252 -21.40 11.67 -19.71
N GLU A 253 -20.95 11.25 -20.89
CA GLU A 253 -19.91 10.24 -21.06
C GLU A 253 -18.95 10.72 -22.16
N GLU A 254 -17.71 10.99 -21.76
CA GLU A 254 -16.68 11.54 -22.63
C GLU A 254 -15.59 10.48 -22.88
N LYS A 255 -15.28 10.20 -24.14
CA LYS A 255 -14.13 9.36 -24.48
C LYS A 255 -12.85 10.19 -24.42
N LEU A 256 -11.89 9.80 -23.60
CA LEU A 256 -10.60 10.47 -23.50
C LEU A 256 -9.77 10.21 -24.75
N THR A 257 -8.93 11.19 -25.11
CA THR A 257 -8.08 11.12 -26.29
C THR A 257 -6.66 10.70 -25.91
N ILE A 258 -6.05 9.82 -26.71
CA ILE A 258 -4.68 9.39 -26.51
C ILE A 258 -3.75 10.55 -26.87
N GLU A 259 -2.92 10.97 -25.92
CA GLU A 259 -1.83 11.91 -26.16
C GLU A 259 -0.65 11.12 -26.76
N HIS A 260 -0.48 11.21 -28.08
CA HIS A 260 0.66 10.61 -28.76
C HIS A 260 1.94 11.36 -28.35
N MET A 261 2.68 10.82 -27.38
CA MET A 261 4.04 11.28 -27.10
C MET A 261 4.93 10.95 -28.31
N ASN A 262 5.66 11.96 -28.78
CA ASN A 262 6.41 11.93 -30.03
C ASN A 262 7.74 11.16 -29.91
N THR A 263 7.69 9.92 -29.40
CA THR A 263 8.86 9.12 -29.03
C THR A 263 8.99 7.89 -29.93
N GLN A 264 10.18 7.73 -30.52
CA GLN A 264 10.51 6.74 -31.56
C GLN A 264 10.54 5.27 -31.07
N SER A 265 10.02 4.98 -29.88
CA SER A 265 9.90 3.63 -29.33
C SER A 265 8.60 3.53 -28.52
N LEU A 266 7.61 2.85 -29.09
CA LEU A 266 6.27 2.67 -28.50
C LEU A 266 6.26 1.62 -27.37
N GLU A 267 7.31 0.80 -27.23
CA GLU A 267 7.30 -0.37 -26.34
C GLU A 267 7.55 -0.03 -24.87
N HIS A 268 8.05 1.17 -24.56
CA HIS A 268 8.43 1.56 -23.19
C HIS A 268 7.90 2.93 -22.77
N THR A 269 6.95 3.50 -23.50
CA THR A 269 6.37 4.79 -23.15
C THR A 269 5.02 4.60 -22.50
N PRO A 270 4.73 5.34 -21.41
CA PRO A 270 3.40 5.32 -20.81
C PRO A 270 2.38 5.77 -21.85
N ILE A 271 1.20 5.14 -21.84
CA ILE A 271 0.07 5.61 -22.63
C ILE A 271 -0.70 6.59 -21.75
N VAL A 272 -0.91 7.80 -22.27
CA VAL A 272 -1.63 8.86 -21.56
C VAL A 272 -2.91 9.18 -22.31
N PHE A 273 -4.03 9.20 -21.60
CA PHE A 273 -5.34 9.60 -22.07
C PHE A 273 -5.74 10.90 -21.38
N ARG A 274 -6.21 11.89 -22.12
CA ARG A 274 -6.67 13.18 -21.57
C ARG A 274 -8.08 13.53 -22.00
N SER A 275 -8.80 14.20 -21.08
CA SER A 275 -10.07 14.86 -21.39
C SER A 275 -9.85 16.03 -22.34
N GLU A 276 -10.80 16.28 -23.23
CA GLU A 276 -10.72 17.46 -24.10
C GLU A 276 -10.94 18.73 -23.26
N THR A 277 -9.91 19.58 -23.15
CA THR A 277 -10.00 20.84 -22.42
C THR A 277 -11.11 21.72 -23.02
N GLY A 278 -12.06 22.16 -22.19
CA GLY A 278 -13.00 23.25 -22.54
C GLY A 278 -14.36 22.85 -23.11
N ARG A 279 -14.80 21.59 -23.01
CA ARG A 279 -16.22 21.24 -23.27
C ARG A 279 -17.06 21.30 -22.00
N ASN A 280 -17.87 22.37 -21.93
CA ASN A 280 -19.05 22.60 -21.07
C ASN A 280 -18.87 22.30 -19.57
N GLN A 281 -19.11 23.33 -18.74
CA GLN A 281 -19.38 23.19 -17.30
C GLN A 281 -20.66 22.36 -17.09
N ILE A 282 -20.54 21.05 -17.20
CA ILE A 282 -21.61 20.12 -16.83
C ILE A 282 -21.50 19.98 -15.32
N ASP A 283 -22.52 20.45 -14.61
CA ASP A 283 -22.63 20.27 -13.17
C ASP A 283 -22.75 18.76 -12.85
N PHE A 284 -21.81 18.24 -12.07
CA PHE A 284 -21.75 16.85 -11.63
C PHE A 284 -21.52 16.77 -10.12
N THR A 285 -22.00 15.68 -9.53
CA THR A 285 -21.76 15.31 -8.13
C THR A 285 -20.79 14.13 -8.02
N ARG A 286 -20.55 13.39 -9.10
CA ARG A 286 -19.69 12.21 -9.11
C ARG A 286 -19.03 11.98 -10.48
N LEU A 287 -17.78 11.54 -10.47
CA LEU A 287 -17.03 11.10 -11.64
C LEU A 287 -16.63 9.63 -11.53
N VAL A 288 -16.84 8.88 -12.60
CA VAL A 288 -16.44 7.47 -12.72
C VAL A 288 -15.63 7.31 -13.98
N LEU A 289 -14.43 6.73 -13.85
CA LEU A 289 -13.64 6.31 -15.00
C LEU A 289 -14.07 4.90 -15.40
N LYS A 290 -14.21 4.70 -16.71
CA LYS A 290 -14.43 3.41 -17.35
C LYS A 290 -13.27 3.13 -18.30
N VAL A 291 -12.57 2.03 -18.09
CA VAL A 291 -11.44 1.60 -18.92
C VAL A 291 -11.79 0.32 -19.65
N VAL A 292 -11.32 0.20 -20.90
CA VAL A 292 -11.55 -0.95 -21.77
C VAL A 292 -10.21 -1.52 -22.23
N PHE A 293 -9.96 -2.77 -21.90
CA PHE A 293 -8.73 -3.47 -22.26
C PHE A 293 -8.86 -4.24 -23.59
N SER A 294 -7.73 -4.69 -24.14
CA SER A 294 -7.65 -5.36 -25.44
C SER A 294 -8.29 -6.73 -25.51
N ASP A 295 -8.48 -7.39 -24.37
CA ASP A 295 -9.25 -8.61 -24.20
C ASP A 295 -10.77 -8.36 -24.15
N GLY A 296 -11.19 -7.08 -24.09
CA GLY A 296 -12.58 -6.66 -24.03
C GLY A 296 -13.11 -6.47 -22.61
N GLU A 297 -12.31 -6.72 -21.59
CA GLU A 297 -12.70 -6.51 -20.20
C GLU A 297 -12.84 -5.02 -19.87
N ILE A 298 -13.81 -4.72 -19.01
CA ILE A 298 -14.22 -3.35 -18.67
C ILE A 298 -14.20 -3.19 -17.17
N PHE A 299 -13.46 -2.18 -16.70
CA PHE A 299 -13.40 -1.84 -15.28
C PHE A 299 -13.87 -0.40 -15.07
N GLU A 300 -14.59 -0.19 -13.97
CA GLU A 300 -15.08 1.14 -13.59
C GLU A 300 -14.63 1.49 -12.17
N LYS A 301 -14.10 2.69 -11.98
CA LYS A 301 -13.70 3.20 -10.66
C LYS A 301 -14.25 4.60 -10.46
N GLU A 302 -14.91 4.81 -9.33
CA GLU A 302 -15.29 6.14 -8.87
C GLU A 302 -14.01 6.88 -8.43
N VAL A 303 -13.77 8.04 -9.05
CA VAL A 303 -12.54 8.83 -8.80
C VAL A 303 -12.83 10.16 -8.11
N TYR A 304 -14.10 10.57 -8.07
CA TYR A 304 -14.53 11.76 -7.36
C TYR A 304 -16.02 11.65 -6.98
N ALA A 305 -16.35 12.04 -5.76
CA ALA A 305 -17.72 12.22 -5.29
C ALA A 305 -17.77 13.43 -4.34
N LYS A 306 -18.83 14.24 -4.45
CA LYS A 306 -19.07 15.44 -3.65
C LYS A 306 -20.08 15.20 -2.54
#